data_AF-A0A845G9H7-F1
#
_entry.id   AF-A0A845G9H7-F1
#
_cell.length_a   1.000
_cell.length_b   1.000
_cell.length_c   1.000
_cell.angle_alpha   90.00
_cell.angle_beta   90.00
_cell.angle_gamma   90.00
#
_symmetry.space_group_name_H-M   'P 1'
#
loop_
_entity.id
_entity.type
_entity.pdbx_description
1 polymer ?
#
loop_
_entity_poly.entity_id
_entity_poly.type
_entity_poly.pdbx_seq_one_letter_code
_entity_poly.pdbx_strand_id
1 'polypeptide(L)'
;MKLIFVKDGLVVGQGYVAASSVSITSSAPDAQEYQLEDDSLVDIGWSCTLVDGNPVFAPSTALQPLTPMTLYMAFTPAERIAIKASKDPMVAEFWSMYQLSVQLDKPTDPNLASVRDIITYLAKPASPGPGGGILSSPERVQQILAGIPQ
;
A
#
# COMPACT_ATOMS: atom_id res chain seq x y z
N MET A 1 3.52 7.67 29.03
CA MET A 1 2.17 7.40 28.47
C MET A 1 2.17 7.70 26.99
N LYS A 2 1.75 6.74 26.16
CA LYS A 2 1.65 6.88 24.71
C LYS A 2 0.25 7.32 24.31
N LEU A 3 0.17 8.33 23.45
CA LEU A 3 -1.08 8.82 22.86
C LEU A 3 -1.16 8.37 21.40
N ILE A 4 -2.29 7.80 21.03
CA ILE A 4 -2.59 7.38 19.66
C ILE A 4 -3.77 8.21 19.14
N PHE A 5 -3.60 8.80 17.96
CA PHE A 5 -4.66 9.53 17.28
C PHE A 5 -5.21 8.69 16.14
N VAL A 6 -6.51 8.46 16.14
CA VAL A 6 -7.22 7.62 15.17
C VAL A 6 -8.23 8.46 14.42
N LYS A 7 -8.28 8.31 13.09
CA LYS A 7 -9.30 8.91 12.24
C LYS A 7 -9.77 7.86 11.24
N ASP A 8 -11.09 7.76 11.07
CA ASP A 8 -11.73 6.84 10.12
C ASP A 8 -11.25 5.39 10.27
N GLY A 9 -11.01 4.95 11.51
CA GLY A 9 -10.51 3.61 11.82
C GLY A 9 -9.03 3.37 11.51
N LEU A 10 -8.24 4.43 11.28
CA LEU A 10 -6.80 4.36 11.04
C LEU A 10 -6.02 5.19 12.05
N VAL A 11 -4.88 4.68 12.50
CA VAL A 11 -3.92 5.47 13.28
C VAL A 11 -3.28 6.51 12.38
N VAL A 12 -3.47 7.79 12.68
CA VAL A 12 -2.96 8.92 11.90
C VAL A 12 -1.84 9.67 12.60
N GLY A 13 -1.59 9.38 13.88
CA GLY A 13 -0.52 10.01 14.64
C GLY A 13 -0.26 9.30 15.96
N GLN A 14 0.93 9.57 16.51
CA GLN A 14 1.32 9.13 17.84
C GLN A 14 2.07 10.25 18.57
N GLY A 15 1.90 10.31 19.88
CA GLY A 15 2.58 11.24 20.76
C GLY A 15 3.09 10.54 22.02
N TYR A 16 4.15 11.09 22.61
CA TYR A 16 4.67 10.61 23.89
C TYR A 16 4.64 11.74 24.90
N VAL A 17 3.93 11.54 26.01
CA VAL A 17 3.87 12.50 27.10
C VAL A 17 4.75 12.00 28.24
N ALA A 18 5.92 12.61 28.37
CA ALA A 18 6.88 12.33 29.44
C ALA A 18 6.60 13.12 30.72
N ALA A 19 5.91 14.27 30.60
CA ALA A 19 5.66 15.20 31.70
C ALA A 19 4.16 15.51 31.80
N SER A 20 3.61 15.43 33.01
CA SER A 20 2.18 15.59 33.30
C SER A 20 1.62 16.99 33.00
N SER A 21 2.47 17.99 32.76
CA SER A 21 2.06 19.35 32.39
C SER A 21 1.99 19.60 30.89
N VAL A 22 2.27 18.59 30.05
CA VAL A 22 2.27 18.73 28.58
C VAL A 22 1.03 18.05 28.00
N SER A 23 0.28 18.79 27.18
CA SER A 23 -0.80 18.25 26.37
C SER A 23 -0.37 18.16 24.90
N ILE A 24 -0.67 17.02 24.27
CA ILE A 24 -0.51 16.82 22.83
C ILE A 24 -1.91 16.75 22.25
N THR A 25 -2.17 17.46 21.16
CA THR A 25 -3.47 17.44 20.47
C THR A 25 -3.27 17.20 18.99
N SER A 26 -4.25 16.56 18.34
CA SER A 26 -4.25 16.36 16.90
C SER A 26 -4.74 17.61 16.16
N SER A 27 -4.10 17.94 15.04
CA SER A 27 -4.60 18.94 14.09
C SER A 27 -5.59 18.35 13.08
N ALA A 28 -5.75 17.02 13.04
CA ALA A 28 -6.71 16.37 12.16
C ALA A 28 -8.13 16.49 12.77
N PRO A 29 -9.10 17.06 12.03
CA PRO A 29 -10.47 17.18 12.53
C PRO A 29 -11.08 15.79 12.79
N ASP A 30 -11.81 15.70 13.89
CA ASP A 30 -12.54 14.51 14.35
C ASP A 30 -11.66 13.29 14.70
N ALA A 31 -10.35 13.50 14.88
CA ALA A 31 -9.47 12.45 15.35
C ALA A 31 -9.79 12.09 16.81
N GLN A 32 -9.98 10.80 17.07
CA GLN A 32 -10.14 10.25 18.41
C GLN A 32 -8.78 9.99 19.05
N GLU A 33 -8.67 10.30 20.34
CA GLU A 33 -7.47 10.06 21.14
C GLU A 33 -7.64 8.80 21.99
N TYR A 34 -6.61 7.94 21.97
CA TYR A 34 -6.50 6.77 22.84
C TYR A 34 -5.20 6.81 23.63
N GLN A 35 -5.29 6.57 24.93
CA GLN A 35 -4.14 6.43 25.83
C GLN A 35 -3.75 4.97 25.95
N LEU A 36 -2.49 4.67 25.68
CA LEU A 36 -1.92 3.32 25.78
C LEU A 36 -0.71 3.30 26.72
N GLU A 37 -0.38 2.09 27.17
CA GLU A 37 0.87 1.80 27.87
C GLU A 37 2.07 2.06 26.95
N ASP A 38 3.21 2.42 27.54
CA ASP A 38 4.38 2.91 26.79
C ASP A 38 5.03 1.84 25.90
N ASP A 39 4.82 0.57 26.23
CA ASP A 39 5.31 -0.60 25.50
C ASP A 39 4.35 -1.08 24.39
N SER A 40 3.19 -0.43 24.23
CA SER A 40 2.22 -0.80 23.20
C SER A 40 2.77 -0.57 21.78
N LEU A 41 2.95 -1.68 21.05
CA LEU A 41 3.37 -1.72 19.65
C LEU A 41 2.22 -1.29 18.74
N VAL A 42 2.01 0.02 18.62
CA VAL A 42 1.06 0.64 17.68
C VAL A 42 1.81 1.65 16.85
N ASP A 43 1.60 1.63 15.54
CA ASP A 43 2.26 2.55 14.62
C ASP A 43 1.25 3.25 13.70
N ILE A 44 1.70 4.34 13.08
CA ILE A 44 0.88 5.09 12.11
C ILE A 44 0.50 4.18 10.94
N GLY A 45 -0.75 4.28 10.50
CA GLY A 45 -1.35 3.48 9.44
C GLY A 45 -2.02 2.19 9.91
N TRP A 46 -1.81 1.75 11.15
CA TRP A 46 -2.52 0.60 11.72
C TRP A 46 -4.03 0.85 11.75
N SER A 47 -4.82 -0.22 11.58
CA SER A 47 -6.27 -0.11 11.73
C SER A 47 -6.64 -0.12 13.22
N CYS A 48 -7.70 0.59 13.57
CA CYS A 48 -8.28 0.64 14.90
C CYS A 48 -9.75 0.27 14.80
N THR A 49 -10.13 -0.78 15.53
CA THR A 49 -11.53 -1.20 15.65
C THR A 49 -11.92 -1.22 17.13
N LEU A 50 -13.17 -0.92 17.44
CA LEU A 50 -13.67 -1.01 18.81
C LEU A 50 -14.22 -2.42 19.05
N VAL A 51 -13.59 -3.16 19.97
CA VAL A 51 -14.08 -4.45 20.46
C VAL A 51 -14.51 -4.25 21.90
N ASP A 52 -15.80 -4.42 22.17
CA ASP A 52 -16.40 -4.20 23.49
C ASP A 52 -16.10 -2.79 24.08
N GLY A 53 -16.01 -1.79 23.21
CA GLY A 53 -15.71 -0.40 23.58
C GLY A 53 -14.23 -0.09 23.78
N ASN A 54 -13.34 -1.07 23.64
CA ASN A 54 -11.89 -0.87 23.73
C ASN A 54 -11.25 -0.83 22.34
N PRO A 55 -10.25 0.04 22.11
CA PRO A 55 -9.54 0.10 20.83
C PRO A 55 -8.63 -1.13 20.68
N VAL A 56 -8.85 -1.89 19.61
CA VAL A 56 -7.96 -2.97 19.16
C VAL A 56 -7.25 -2.49 17.91
N PHE A 57 -5.93 -2.41 18.01
CA PHE A 57 -5.05 -2.00 16.93
C PHE A 57 -4.51 -3.22 16.20
N ALA A 58 -4.60 -3.22 14.87
CA ALA A 58 -4.01 -4.25 14.04
C ALA A 58 -3.02 -3.61 13.06
N PRO A 59 -1.85 -4.26 12.81
CA PRO A 59 -0.94 -3.84 11.75
C PRO A 59 -1.71 -3.61 10.46
N SER A 60 -1.44 -2.48 9.81
CA SER A 60 -2.06 -2.22 8.52
C SER A 60 -1.67 -3.32 7.55
N THR A 61 -2.65 -3.99 6.96
CA THR A 61 -2.43 -4.78 5.75
C THR A 61 -2.42 -3.88 4.50
N ALA A 62 -2.65 -2.56 4.66
CA ALA A 62 -2.63 -1.62 3.57
C ALA A 62 -1.17 -1.40 3.11
N LEU A 63 -0.92 -1.68 1.85
CA LEU A 63 0.39 -1.49 1.23
C LEU A 63 0.63 0.00 0.98
N GLN A 64 1.86 0.47 1.16
CA GLN A 64 2.19 1.88 0.94
C GLN A 64 2.10 2.24 -0.55
N PRO A 65 1.66 3.46 -0.91
CA PRO A 65 1.70 3.92 -2.30
C PRO A 65 3.10 3.82 -2.87
N LEU A 66 3.21 3.28 -4.07
CA LEU A 66 4.47 3.05 -4.76
C LEU A 66 4.79 4.23 -5.67
N THR A 67 5.95 4.84 -5.52
CA THR A 67 6.43 5.81 -6.52
C THR A 67 6.58 5.13 -7.88
N PRO A 68 6.53 5.87 -9.01
CA PRO A 68 6.78 5.28 -10.31
C PRO A 68 8.12 4.51 -10.37
N MET A 69 9.18 5.04 -9.75
CA MET A 69 10.47 4.36 -9.68
C MET A 69 10.40 3.06 -8.86
N THR A 70 9.74 3.08 -7.70
CA THR A 70 9.57 1.88 -6.86
C THR A 70 8.81 0.79 -7.61
N LEU A 71 7.70 1.14 -8.25
CA LEU A 71 6.92 0.19 -9.05
C LEU A 71 7.75 -0.37 -10.21
N TYR A 72 8.50 0.48 -10.92
CA TYR A 72 9.36 0.08 -12.03
C TYR A 72 10.48 -0.87 -11.61
N MET A 73 11.07 -0.65 -10.44
CA MET A 73 12.14 -1.49 -9.89
C MET A 73 11.63 -2.80 -9.31
N ALA A 74 10.36 -2.88 -8.96
CA ALA A 74 9.74 -4.12 -8.49
C ALA A 74 9.58 -5.18 -9.60
N PHE A 75 9.68 -4.79 -10.87
CA PHE A 75 9.74 -5.70 -12.01
C PHE A 75 11.19 -6.00 -12.43
N THR A 76 11.46 -7.25 -12.76
CA THR A 76 12.73 -7.66 -13.37
C THR A 76 12.95 -6.98 -14.73
N PRO A 77 14.19 -6.87 -15.22
CA PRO A 77 14.44 -6.38 -16.59
C PRO A 77 13.66 -7.14 -17.68
N ALA A 78 13.56 -8.47 -17.56
CA ALA A 78 12.84 -9.30 -18.53
C ALA A 78 11.33 -9.04 -18.54
N GLU A 79 10.71 -8.94 -17.35
CA GLU A 79 9.29 -8.58 -17.21
C GLU A 79 9.01 -7.20 -17.82
N ARG A 80 9.87 -6.20 -17.56
CA ARG A 80 9.73 -4.86 -18.14
C ARG A 80 9.81 -4.86 -19.67
N ILE A 81 10.71 -5.66 -20.25
CA ILE A 81 10.83 -5.80 -21.70
C ILE A 81 9.56 -6.47 -22.26
N ALA A 82 9.07 -7.53 -21.61
CA ALA A 82 7.87 -8.23 -22.03
C ALA A 82 6.61 -7.33 -21.96
N ILE A 83 6.46 -6.53 -20.90
CA ILE A 83 5.36 -5.54 -20.77
C ILE A 83 5.40 -4.54 -21.92
N LYS A 84 6.58 -3.94 -22.19
CA LYS A 84 6.76 -2.95 -23.27
C LYS A 84 6.53 -3.52 -24.66
N ALA A 85 6.84 -4.80 -24.86
CA ALA A 85 6.67 -5.49 -26.14
C ALA A 85 5.29 -6.13 -26.33
N SER A 86 4.46 -6.18 -25.28
CA SER A 86 3.17 -6.83 -25.32
C SER A 86 2.22 -6.14 -26.29
N LYS A 87 1.46 -6.95 -27.04
CA LYS A 87 0.36 -6.50 -27.89
C LYS A 87 -1.00 -6.71 -27.23
N ASP A 88 -1.02 -7.27 -26.03
CA ASP A 88 -2.25 -7.43 -25.26
C ASP A 88 -2.78 -6.05 -24.86
N PRO A 89 -4.06 -5.73 -25.13
CA PRO A 89 -4.62 -4.41 -24.82
C PRO A 89 -4.56 -4.04 -23.34
N MET A 90 -4.78 -4.99 -22.41
CA MET A 90 -4.73 -4.70 -20.98
C MET A 90 -3.30 -4.43 -20.53
N VAL A 91 -2.32 -5.18 -21.04
CA VAL A 91 -0.89 -4.93 -20.73
C VAL A 91 -0.42 -3.60 -21.33
N ALA A 92 -0.89 -3.24 -22.52
CA ALA A 92 -0.58 -1.96 -23.16
C ALA A 92 -1.21 -0.76 -22.42
N GLU A 93 -2.44 -0.92 -21.93
CA GLU A 93 -3.13 0.07 -21.08
C GLU A 93 -2.39 0.26 -19.75
N PHE A 94 -2.01 -0.83 -19.09
CA PHE A 94 -1.19 -0.80 -17.88
C PHE A 94 0.10 0.01 -18.07
N TRP A 95 0.84 -0.29 -19.14
CA TRP A 95 2.09 0.40 -19.43
C TRP A 95 1.88 1.89 -19.70
N SER A 96 0.81 2.24 -20.41
CA SER A 96 0.44 3.63 -20.71
C SER A 96 0.06 4.40 -19.44
N MET A 97 -0.68 3.76 -18.52
CA MET A 97 -1.02 4.34 -17.21
C MET A 97 0.25 4.55 -16.37
N TYR A 98 1.17 3.58 -16.35
CA TYR A 98 2.47 3.75 -15.69
C TYR A 98 3.25 4.95 -16.25
N GLN A 99 3.33 5.08 -17.59
CA GLN A 99 4.00 6.21 -18.22
C GLN A 99 3.37 7.55 -17.85
N LEU A 100 2.03 7.62 -17.77
CA LEU A 100 1.33 8.81 -17.30
C LEU A 100 1.67 9.11 -15.84
N SER A 101 1.71 8.12 -14.96
CA SER A 101 2.12 8.29 -13.56
C SER A 101 3.55 8.81 -13.42
N VAL A 102 4.48 8.38 -14.29
CA VAL A 102 5.85 8.94 -14.36
C VAL A 102 5.82 10.41 -14.77
N GLN A 103 5.06 10.77 -15.81
CA GLN A 103 4.99 12.14 -16.31
C GLN A 103 4.37 13.11 -15.29
N LEU A 104 3.40 12.64 -14.50
CA LEU A 104 2.69 13.43 -13.50
C LEU A 104 3.30 13.34 -12.10
N ASP A 105 4.37 12.56 -11.93
CA ASP A 105 4.98 12.21 -10.64
C ASP A 105 3.93 11.78 -9.60
N LYS A 106 3.05 10.87 -10.02
CA LYS A 106 1.97 10.35 -9.17
C LYS A 106 2.27 8.93 -8.69
N PRO A 107 2.13 8.65 -7.38
CA PRO A 107 2.28 7.31 -6.87
C PRO A 107 1.12 6.42 -7.33
N THR A 108 1.39 5.12 -7.42
CA THR A 108 0.40 4.07 -7.64
C THR A 108 -0.04 3.51 -6.30
N ASP A 109 -1.34 3.49 -6.01
CA ASP A 109 -1.86 2.88 -4.80
C ASP A 109 -2.09 1.36 -5.01
N PRO A 110 -1.28 0.48 -4.39
CA PRO A 110 -1.41 -0.97 -4.51
C PRO A 110 -2.66 -1.55 -3.81
N ASN A 111 -3.43 -0.74 -3.09
CA ASN A 111 -4.68 -1.18 -2.46
C ASN A 111 -5.89 -1.03 -3.39
N LEU A 112 -5.76 -0.29 -4.50
CA LEU A 112 -6.81 -0.16 -5.50
C LEU A 112 -7.06 -1.50 -6.21
N ALA A 113 -8.33 -1.88 -6.33
CA ALA A 113 -8.73 -3.11 -7.01
C ALA A 113 -8.20 -3.18 -8.44
N SER A 114 -8.26 -2.09 -9.20
CA SER A 114 -7.74 -2.01 -10.57
C SER A 114 -6.23 -2.28 -10.65
N VAL A 115 -5.44 -1.81 -9.68
CA VAL A 115 -4.00 -2.07 -9.60
C VAL A 115 -3.74 -3.54 -9.25
N ARG A 116 -4.48 -4.11 -8.30
CA ARG A 116 -4.34 -5.53 -7.94
C ARG A 116 -4.73 -6.44 -9.09
N ASP A 117 -5.82 -6.11 -9.78
CA ASP A 117 -6.34 -6.89 -10.91
C ASP A 117 -5.34 -6.92 -12.06
N ILE A 118 -4.75 -5.78 -12.41
CA ILE A 118 -3.81 -5.72 -13.53
C ILE A 118 -2.48 -6.43 -13.20
N ILE A 119 -1.95 -6.29 -11.98
CA ILE A 119 -0.74 -7.03 -11.59
C ILE A 119 -1.03 -8.54 -11.53
N THR A 120 -2.20 -8.94 -11.05
CA THR A 120 -2.63 -10.35 -11.07
C THR A 120 -2.81 -10.86 -12.49
N TYR A 121 -3.33 -10.03 -13.40
CA TYR A 121 -3.47 -10.36 -14.82
C TYR A 121 -2.12 -10.68 -15.47
N LEU A 122 -1.06 -9.94 -15.13
CA LEU A 122 0.30 -10.20 -15.61
C LEU A 122 0.82 -11.58 -15.17
N ALA A 123 0.36 -12.11 -14.03
CA ALA A 123 0.71 -13.45 -13.55
C ALA A 123 -0.13 -14.59 -14.15
N LYS A 124 -1.31 -14.29 -14.71
CA LYS A 124 -2.16 -15.31 -15.31
C LYS A 124 -1.52 -15.83 -16.60
N PRO A 125 -1.52 -17.14 -16.86
CA PRO A 125 -1.01 -17.69 -18.12
C PRO A 125 -1.75 -17.10 -19.33
N ALA A 126 -1.00 -16.75 -20.38
CA ALA A 126 -1.56 -16.21 -21.63
C ALA A 126 -2.31 -17.26 -22.49
N SER A 127 -2.22 -18.54 -22.13
CA SER A 127 -2.97 -19.62 -22.77
C SER A 127 -3.35 -20.68 -21.72
N PRO A 128 -4.57 -21.24 -21.75
CA PRO A 128 -5.64 -21.02 -22.74
C PRO A 128 -6.59 -19.84 -22.41
N GLY A 129 -6.25 -18.97 -21.45
CA GLY A 129 -7.11 -17.87 -20.98
C GLY A 129 -6.55 -16.47 -21.24
N PRO A 130 -7.30 -15.40 -20.90
CA PRO A 130 -6.89 -14.01 -21.12
C PRO A 130 -5.92 -13.57 -20.02
N GLY A 131 -4.70 -14.08 -20.02
CA GLY A 131 -3.65 -13.67 -19.08
C GLY A 131 -2.50 -12.97 -19.79
N GLY A 132 -1.72 -12.16 -19.07
CA GLY A 132 -0.52 -11.53 -19.62
C GLY A 132 0.61 -12.54 -19.84
N GLY A 133 0.71 -13.57 -18.98
CA GLY A 133 1.76 -14.58 -19.02
C GLY A 133 3.17 -14.03 -18.86
N ILE A 134 3.31 -12.89 -18.16
CA ILE A 134 4.56 -12.13 -18.06
C ILE A 134 5.31 -12.46 -16.77
N LEU A 135 4.61 -12.56 -15.63
CA LEU A 135 5.27 -12.82 -14.36
C LEU A 135 5.66 -14.31 -14.27
N SER A 136 6.85 -14.57 -13.73
CA SER A 136 7.40 -15.91 -13.61
C SER A 136 6.67 -16.80 -12.61
N SER A 137 5.96 -16.20 -11.64
CA SER A 137 5.16 -16.93 -10.65
C SER A 137 4.06 -16.05 -10.01
N PRO A 138 3.02 -16.65 -9.41
CA PRO A 138 1.97 -15.91 -8.68
C PRO A 138 2.49 -15.11 -7.47
N GLU A 139 3.56 -15.56 -6.81
CA GLU A 139 4.16 -14.89 -5.66
C GLU A 139 4.74 -13.51 -6.03
N ARG A 140 5.11 -13.32 -7.30
CA ARG A 140 5.57 -12.02 -7.85
C ARG A 140 4.53 -10.93 -7.65
N VAL A 141 3.24 -11.26 -7.67
CA VAL A 141 2.15 -10.28 -7.48
C VAL A 141 2.30 -9.54 -6.15
N GLN A 142 2.50 -10.29 -5.06
CA GLN A 142 2.64 -9.69 -3.73
C GLN A 142 3.94 -8.90 -3.59
N GLN A 143 5.04 -9.39 -4.20
CA GLN A 143 6.32 -8.69 -4.18
C GLN A 143 6.26 -7.35 -4.94
N ILE A 144 5.56 -7.33 -6.08
CA ILE A 144 5.37 -6.11 -6.88
C ILE A 144 4.49 -5.11 -6.14
N LEU A 145 3.37 -5.56 -5.58
CA LEU A 145 2.46 -4.68 -4.82
C LEU A 145 3.13 -4.13 -3.55
N ALA A 146 4.08 -4.87 -2.96
CA ALA A 146 4.90 -4.40 -1.85
C ALA A 146 6.11 -3.54 -2.27
N GLY A 147 6.34 -3.35 -3.57
CA GLY A 147 7.45 -2.55 -4.09
C GLY A 147 8.83 -3.16 -3.87
N ILE A 148 8.94 -4.49 -3.76
CA ILE A 148 10.20 -5.18 -3.49
C ILE A 148 11.05 -5.22 -4.77
N PRO A 149 12.22 -4.54 -4.81
CA PRO A 149 13.05 -4.47 -6.00
C PRO A 149 13.62 -5.84 -6.41
N GLN A 150 13.89 -6.00 -7.71
CA GLN A 150 14.43 -7.23 -8.31
C GLN A 150 15.75 -7.00 -9.06
#